data_AF-A0A352VXY9-F1
#
_entry.id   AF-A0A352VXY9-F1
#
_cell.length_a   1.000
_cell.length_b   1.000
_cell.length_c   1.000
_cell.angle_alpha   90.00
_cell.angle_beta   90.00
_cell.angle_gamma   90.00
#
_symmetry.space_group_name_H-M   'P 1'
#
loop_
_entity.id
_entity.type
_entity.pdbx_description
1 polymer ?
#
loop_
_entity_poly.entity_id
_entity_poly.type
_entity_poly.pdbx_seq_one_letter_code
_entity_poly.pdbx_strand_id
1 'polypeptide(L)'
;MSIFIIFLLRLYSILVFINIIFSFLKPDADFPPVKLIYTLTEPLLEGTRRRVPFALLGPLDLSGVLIIILINIIIKIIQRLAQ
;
A
#
# COMPACT_ATOMS: atom_id res chain seq x y z
N MET A 1 21.97 4.71 6.94
CA MET A 1 20.61 5.31 6.96
C MET A 1 19.64 4.67 5.97
N SER A 2 20.07 4.34 4.74
CA SER A 2 19.21 3.73 3.71
C SER A 2 18.53 2.42 4.14
N ILE A 3 19.16 1.62 5.00
CA ILE A 3 18.59 0.36 5.52
C ILE A 3 17.28 0.59 6.30
N PHE A 4 17.22 1.66 7.10
CA PHE A 4 16.06 1.99 7.92
C PHE A 4 14.89 2.43 7.04
N ILE A 5 15.18 3.24 6.01
CA ILE A 5 14.18 3.68 5.03
C ILE A 5 13.60 2.48 4.27
N ILE A 6 14.46 1.56 3.82
CA ILE A 6 14.02 0.33 3.14
C ILE A 6 13.15 -0.53 4.06
N PHE A 7 13.50 -0.63 5.34
CA PHE A 7 12.70 -1.36 6.32
C PHE A 7 11.30 -0.76 6.46
N LEU A 8 11.18 0.56 6.62
CA LEU A 8 9.89 1.25 6.71
C LEU A 8 9.04 1.06 5.44
N LEU A 9 9.66 1.15 4.26
CA LEU A 9 8.97 0.93 2.98
C LEU A 9 8.46 -0.52 2.84
N ARG A 10 9.24 -1.52 3.29
CA ARG A 10 8.79 -2.92 3.32
C ARG A 10 7.63 -3.13 4.29
N LEU A 11 7.71 -2.54 5.48
CA LEU A 11 6.63 -2.60 6.46
C LEU A 11 5.34 -1.99 5.90
N TYR A 12 5.44 -0.82 5.27
CA TYR A 12 4.29 -0.17 4.65
C TYR A 12 3.74 -0.99 3.47
N SER A 13 4.60 -1.62 2.66
CA SER A 13 4.17 -2.55 1.60
C SER A 13 3.34 -3.71 2.14
N ILE A 14 3.65 -4.22 3.34
CA ILE A 14 2.85 -5.27 3.99
C ILE A 14 1.47 -4.75 4.41
N LEU A 15 1.39 -3.53 4.95
CA LEU A 15 0.11 -2.91 5.30
C LEU A 15 -0.80 -2.76 4.07
N VAL A 16 -0.24 -2.29 2.95
CA VAL A 16 -0.99 -2.17 1.69
C VAL A 16 -1.40 -3.55 1.17
N PHE A 17 -0.54 -4.56 1.29
CA PHE A 17 -0.89 -5.93 0.92
C PHE A 17 -2.07 -6.48 1.73
N ILE A 18 -2.09 -6.24 3.05
CA ILE A 18 -3.23 -6.61 3.90
C ILE A 18 -4.49 -5.84 3.49
N ASN A 19 -4.37 -4.54 3.16
CA ASN A 19 -5.50 -3.75 2.67
C ASN A 19 -6.11 -4.35 1.39
N ILE A 20 -5.29 -4.80 0.44
CA ILE A 20 -5.77 -5.50 -0.76
C ILE A 20 -6.59 -6.74 -0.37
N ILE A 21 -6.08 -7.56 0.56
CA ILE A 21 -6.83 -8.73 1.06
C ILE A 21 -8.17 -8.30 1.69
N PHE A 22 -8.16 -7.22 2.48
CA PHE A 22 -9.38 -6.69 3.08
C PHE A 22 -10.38 -6.15 2.05
N SER A 23 -9.92 -5.59 0.93
CA SER A 23 -10.81 -5.15 -0.15
C SER A 23 -11.62 -6.32 -0.71
N PHE A 24 -11.01 -7.52 -0.80
CA PHE A 24 -11.68 -8.73 -1.23
C PHE A 24 -12.61 -9.32 -0.17
N LEU A 25 -12.09 -9.48 1.05
CA LEU A 25 -12.80 -10.19 2.12
C LEU A 25 -13.87 -9.33 2.79
N LYS A 26 -13.75 -8.00 2.70
CA LYS A 26 -14.63 -7.01 3.33
C LYS A 26 -14.84 -7.27 4.83
N PRO A 27 -13.77 -7.31 5.65
CA PRO A 27 -13.89 -7.51 7.10
C PRO A 27 -14.57 -6.31 7.79
N ASP A 28 -15.06 -6.53 9.00
CA ASP A 28 -15.70 -5.48 9.82
C ASP A 28 -14.73 -4.32 10.09
N ALA A 29 -15.09 -3.13 9.60
CA ALA A 29 -14.25 -1.94 9.66
C ALA A 29 -14.07 -1.39 11.10
N ASP A 30 -14.95 -1.76 12.03
CA ASP A 30 -14.87 -1.37 13.44
C ASP A 30 -13.84 -2.17 14.23
N PHE A 31 -13.32 -3.28 13.69
CA PHE A 31 -12.27 -4.03 14.34
C PHE A 31 -10.98 -3.20 14.38
N PRO A 32 -10.39 -2.91 15.56
CA PRO A 32 -9.32 -1.91 15.68
C PRO A 32 -8.10 -2.12 14.75
N PRO A 33 -7.60 -3.36 14.53
CA PRO A 33 -6.53 -3.60 13.57
C PRO A 33 -6.90 -3.27 12.12
N VAL A 34 -8.13 -3.57 11.69
CA VAL A 34 -8.63 -3.25 10.34
C VAL A 34 -8.69 -1.75 10.15
N LYS A 35 -9.27 -1.04 11.12
CA LYS A 35 -9.37 0.41 11.14
C LYS A 35 -7.99 1.08 11.07
N LEU A 36 -7.00 0.55 11.81
CA LEU A 36 -5.63 1.06 11.78
C LEU A 36 -5.02 0.92 10.39
N ILE A 37 -5.15 -0.25 9.76
CA ILE A 37 -4.61 -0.51 8.42
C ILE A 37 -5.23 0.43 7.40
N TYR A 38 -6.56 0.58 7.41
CA TYR A 38 -7.25 1.54 6.53
C TYR A 38 -6.79 2.97 6.78
N THR A 39 -6.72 3.42 8.02
CA THR A 39 -6.27 4.78 8.35
C THR A 39 -4.85 5.07 7.85
N LEU A 40 -3.95 4.08 7.95
CA LEU A 40 -2.55 4.24 7.50
C LEU A 40 -2.40 4.18 5.98
N THR A 41 -3.25 3.43 5.28
CA THR A 41 -3.09 3.16 3.84
C THR A 41 -3.98 4.05 2.96
N GLU A 42 -5.12 4.53 3.47
CA GLU A 42 -6.08 5.36 2.75
C GLU A 42 -5.48 6.64 2.14
N PRO A 43 -4.63 7.44 2.83
CA PRO A 43 -4.10 8.67 2.24
C PRO A 43 -3.36 8.44 0.91
N LEU A 44 -2.67 7.31 0.78
CA LEU A 44 -1.95 6.95 -0.44
C LEU A 44 -2.85 6.25 -1.47
N LEU A 45 -3.75 5.37 -1.01
CA LEU A 45 -4.73 4.69 -1.85
C LEU A 45 -5.69 5.70 -2.48
N GLU A 46 -6.32 6.56 -1.69
CA GLU A 46 -7.20 7.62 -2.16
C GLU A 46 -6.49 8.56 -3.14
N GLY A 47 -5.26 8.98 -2.82
CA GLY A 47 -4.44 9.78 -3.73
C GLY A 47 -4.15 9.08 -5.06
N THR A 48 -4.06 7.75 -5.06
CA THR A 48 -3.86 6.94 -6.27
C THR A 48 -5.17 6.80 -7.04
N ARG A 49 -6.28 6.47 -6.37
CA ARG A 49 -7.63 6.35 -6.95
C ARG A 49 -8.08 7.65 -7.63
N ARG A 50 -7.79 8.81 -7.03
CA ARG A 50 -8.10 10.13 -7.61
C ARG A 50 -7.34 10.43 -8.89
N ARG A 51 -6.07 9.99 -9.01
CA ARG A 51 -5.22 10.23 -10.19
C ARG A 51 -5.39 9.17 -11.26
N VAL A 52 -5.72 7.96 -10.84
CA VAL A 52 -5.78 6.75 -11.65
C VAL A 52 -7.17 6.12 -11.44
N PRO A 53 -8.25 6.74 -11.96
CA PRO A 53 -9.62 6.30 -11.69
C PRO A 53 -9.92 4.90 -12.23
N PHE A 54 -9.18 4.43 -13.24
CA PHE A 54 -9.27 3.06 -13.74
C PHE A 54 -8.67 2.02 -12.78
N ALA A 55 -8.02 2.41 -11.68
CA ALA A 55 -7.57 1.49 -10.64
C ALA A 55 -8.75 1.01 -9.74
N LEU A 56 -9.95 1.54 -9.94
CA LEU A 56 -11.17 1.15 -9.22
C LEU A 56 -12.02 0.17 -10.05
N LEU A 57 -11.44 -0.93 -10.53
CA LEU A 57 -12.17 -1.95 -11.30
C LEU A 57 -12.73 -3.03 -10.37
N GLY A 58 -13.95 -2.80 -9.86
CA GLY A 58 -14.71 -3.79 -9.11
C GLY A 58 -14.28 -3.95 -7.63
N PRO A 59 -14.54 -5.11 -6.99
CA PRO A 59 -14.25 -5.34 -5.57
C PRO A 59 -12.75 -5.53 -5.25
N LEU A 60 -11.91 -5.64 -6.28
CA LEU A 60 -10.47 -5.79 -6.15
C LEU A 60 -9.83 -4.40 -6.25
N ASP A 61 -9.13 -3.99 -5.19
CA ASP A 61 -8.47 -2.69 -5.18
C ASP A 61 -7.13 -2.74 -5.94
N LEU A 62 -7.17 -2.41 -7.25
CA LEU A 62 -5.95 -2.32 -8.08
C LEU A 62 -5.06 -1.16 -7.65
N SER A 63 -5.58 -0.17 -6.92
CA SER A 63 -4.76 0.94 -6.43
C SER A 63 -3.71 0.46 -5.41
N GLY A 64 -4.06 -0.53 -4.58
CA GLY A 64 -3.10 -1.17 -3.68
C GLY A 64 -1.99 -1.91 -4.43
N VAL A 65 -2.34 -2.63 -5.49
CA VAL A 65 -1.36 -3.33 -6.35
C VAL A 65 -0.38 -2.33 -6.97
N LEU A 66 -0.89 -1.22 -7.50
CA LEU A 66 -0.08 -0.17 -8.10
C LEU A 66 0.89 0.46 -7.08
N ILE A 67 0.43 0.71 -5.85
CA ILE A 67 1.25 1.23 -4.76
C ILE A 67 2.37 0.24 -4.40
N ILE A 68 2.07 -1.05 -4.27
CA ILE A 68 3.09 -2.08 -3.98
C ILE A 68 4.17 -2.07 -5.07
N ILE A 69 3.78 -2.01 -6.34
CA ILE A 69 4.73 -1.95 -7.45
C ILE A 69 5.63 -0.71 -7.32
N LEU A 70 5.03 0.47 -7.07
CA LEU A 70 5.75 1.72 -6.91
C LEU A 70 6.74 1.68 -5.75
N ILE A 71 6.32 1.16 -4.59
CA ILE A 71 7.19 0.99 -3.42
C ILE A 71 8.37 0.08 -3.75
N ASN A 72 8.15 -1.03 -4.44
CA ASN A 72 9.22 -1.95 -4.81
C ASN A 72 10.23 -1.30 -5.77
N ILE A 73 9.77 -0.48 -6.71
CA ILE A 73 10.65 0.30 -7.59
C ILE A 73 11.50 1.27 -6.76
N ILE A 74 10.88 2.02 -5.83
CA ILE A 74 11.58 2.95 -4.94
C ILE A 74 12.64 2.22 -4.11
N ILE A 75 12.30 1.06 -3.52
CA ILE A 75 13.26 0.24 -2.76
C ILE A 75 14.45 -0.14 -3.63
N LYS A 76 14.22 -0.63 -4.87
CA LYS A 76 15.31 -1.01 -5.79
C LYS A 76 16.20 0.18 -6.14
N ILE A 77 15.62 1.36 -6.37
CA ILE A 77 16.37 2.59 -6.65
C ILE A 77 17.24 2.96 -5.44
N ILE A 78 16.67 2.99 -4.24
CA ILE A 78 17.41 3.33 -3.01
C ILE A 78 18.54 2.32 -2.77
N GLN A 79 18.28 1.02 -2.97
CA GLN A 79 19.30 -0.01 -2.85
C GLN A 79 20.46 0.20 -3.82
N ARG A 80 20.16 0.51 -5.09
CA ARG A 80 21.18 0.76 -6.12
C ARG A 80 22.01 2.01 -5.84
N LEU A 81 21.40 3.06 -5.28
CA LEU A 81 22.09 4.32 -4.93
C LEU A 81 22.90 4.22 -3.63
N ALA A 82 22.63 3.21 -2.80
CA ALA A 82 23.32 3.00 -1.53
C ALA A 82 24.52 2.05 -1.63
N GLN A 83 24.78 1.48 -2.82
CA GLN A 83 26.00 0.75 -3.17
C GLN A 83 27.05 1.73 -3.69
#